data_AF-A0A1X1HAX2-F1
#
_entry.id   AF-A0A1X1HAX2-F1
#
_cell.length_a   1.000
_cell.length_b   1.000
_cell.length_c   1.000
_cell.angle_alpha   90.00
_cell.angle_beta   90.00
_cell.angle_gamma   90.00
#
_symmetry.space_group_name_H-M   'P 1'
#
loop_
_entity.id
_entity.type
_entity.pdbx_description
1 polymer ?
#
loop_
_entity_poly.entity_id
_entity_poly.type
_entity_poly.pdbx_seq_one_letter_code
_entity_poly.pdbx_strand_id
1 'polypeptide(L)'
;MKEVEELNKAYFKSLANTRASASMMFISFTGVFILSLIIWVFSWYLKEVLLINPLTYWFFDLLIFFLLYLIVAFFIPLAGMFAYKRQILATFSLMMVYIGIYFSLQMMLLIILVTSISTKEFSLGFPKYSPIFIPFLLISTVCGFIYQYFWLRRQLKKGFSVNRTMGNYFAKSNAYGRNSLYIIFGLSMLAAILSGKLILIFFILISLLFSYAFPQLIIEVAYLLYLKTQSKEYWETEPRGDVSFKNLLKRFSLKKAKIRIPIEILSFVIFVQILYKFGYTDQVIRHTRWMLWLIRIFIISIGLDILGSFILYVIKKVNTRFKKGQ
;
A
#
# COMPACT_ATOMS: atom_id res chain seq x y z
N MET A 1 25.94 -25.20 13.88
CA MET A 1 24.77 -25.65 13.07
C MET A 1 23.46 -25.46 13.84
N LYS A 2 23.33 -25.95 15.08
CA LYS A 2 22.13 -25.75 15.93
C LYS A 2 21.76 -24.27 16.16
N GLU A 3 22.73 -23.40 16.44
CA GLU A 3 22.49 -21.97 16.65
C GLU A 3 21.90 -21.25 15.42
N VAL A 4 22.40 -21.56 14.22
CA VAL A 4 21.91 -20.99 12.95
C VAL A 4 20.47 -21.39 12.68
N GLU A 5 20.13 -22.65 12.96
CA GLU A 5 18.77 -23.17 12.81
C GLU A 5 17.80 -22.51 13.79
N GLU A 6 18.20 -22.34 15.04
CA GLU A 6 17.41 -21.63 16.06
C GLU A 6 17.16 -20.16 15.69
N LEU A 7 18.18 -19.46 15.18
CA LEU A 7 18.06 -18.08 14.70
C LEU A 7 17.08 -17.96 13.52
N ASN A 8 17.20 -18.85 12.52
CA ASN A 8 16.28 -18.89 11.39
C ASN A 8 14.85 -19.18 11.84
N LYS A 9 14.69 -20.14 12.74
CA LYS A 9 13.40 -20.53 13.30
C LYS A 9 12.76 -19.40 14.09
N ALA A 10 13.50 -18.71 14.94
CA ALA A 10 13.03 -17.53 15.66
C ALA A 10 12.58 -16.43 14.69
N TYR A 11 13.35 -16.20 13.62
CA TYR A 11 12.99 -15.24 12.58
C TYR A 11 11.66 -15.59 11.91
N PHE A 12 11.48 -16.79 11.39
CA PHE A 12 10.25 -17.17 10.67
C PHE A 12 9.03 -17.26 11.57
N LYS A 13 9.19 -17.66 12.85
CA LYS A 13 8.13 -17.55 13.84
C LYS A 13 7.74 -16.10 14.09
N SER A 14 8.72 -15.19 14.23
CA SER A 14 8.41 -13.76 14.39
C SER A 14 7.70 -13.21 13.15
N LEU A 15 8.14 -13.61 11.94
CA LEU A 15 7.53 -13.18 10.68
C LEU A 15 6.08 -13.64 10.59
N ALA A 16 5.80 -14.91 10.86
CA ALA A 16 4.46 -15.50 10.88
C ALA A 16 3.49 -14.78 11.84
N ASN A 17 3.99 -14.36 13.02
CA ASN A 17 3.18 -13.66 14.01
C ASN A 17 3.11 -12.14 13.80
N THR A 18 3.78 -11.60 12.78
CA THR A 18 3.85 -10.16 12.50
C THR A 18 3.50 -9.84 11.05
N ARG A 19 4.49 -9.61 10.17
CA ARG A 19 4.31 -9.18 8.78
C ARG A 19 3.69 -10.26 7.90
N ALA A 20 3.79 -11.54 8.28
CA ALA A 20 3.17 -12.65 7.56
C ALA A 20 1.98 -13.26 8.32
N SER A 21 1.37 -12.50 9.23
CA SER A 21 0.16 -12.88 9.96
C SER A 21 -1.06 -12.78 9.06
N ALA A 22 -2.05 -13.65 9.26
CA ALA A 22 -3.34 -13.55 8.57
C ALA A 22 -3.98 -12.15 8.73
N SER A 23 -3.82 -11.54 9.91
CA SER A 23 -4.33 -10.18 10.18
C SER A 23 -3.76 -9.10 9.26
N MET A 24 -2.57 -9.32 8.67
CA MET A 24 -1.95 -8.36 7.77
C MET A 24 -2.66 -8.24 6.43
N MET A 25 -3.52 -9.19 6.04
CA MET A 25 -4.29 -9.05 4.79
C MET A 25 -5.20 -7.81 4.78
N PHE A 26 -5.49 -7.21 5.93
CA PHE A 26 -6.17 -5.93 6.02
C PHE A 26 -5.49 -4.82 5.19
N ILE A 27 -4.18 -4.92 4.96
CA ILE A 27 -3.42 -4.00 4.11
C ILE A 27 -3.87 -4.03 2.63
N SER A 28 -4.58 -5.08 2.21
CA SER A 28 -5.20 -5.17 0.89
C SER A 28 -6.10 -3.98 0.58
N PHE A 29 -6.72 -3.34 1.59
CA PHE A 29 -7.52 -2.13 1.41
C PHE A 29 -6.74 -0.99 0.77
N THR A 30 -5.47 -0.83 1.11
CA THR A 30 -4.57 0.14 0.46
C THR A 30 -4.40 -0.20 -1.02
N GLY A 31 -4.24 -1.49 -1.32
CA GLY A 31 -4.19 -1.98 -2.70
C GLY A 31 -5.49 -1.71 -3.46
N VAL A 32 -6.65 -1.93 -2.84
CA VAL A 32 -7.98 -1.63 -3.43
C VAL A 32 -8.07 -0.16 -3.82
N PHE A 33 -7.66 0.75 -2.95
CA PHE A 33 -7.70 2.20 -3.25
C PHE A 33 -6.80 2.57 -4.43
N ILE A 34 -5.54 2.13 -4.41
CA ILE A 34 -4.56 2.42 -5.48
C ILE A 34 -5.02 1.81 -6.81
N LEU A 35 -5.44 0.55 -6.80
CA LEU A 35 -5.84 -0.17 -8.00
C LEU A 35 -7.15 0.36 -8.59
N SER A 36 -8.10 0.81 -7.76
CA SER A 36 -9.33 1.45 -8.23
C SER A 36 -9.03 2.74 -9.01
N LEU A 37 -8.08 3.55 -8.53
CA LEU A 37 -7.64 4.76 -9.25
C LEU A 37 -7.00 4.39 -10.59
N ILE A 38 -6.14 3.38 -10.60
CA ILE A 38 -5.50 2.86 -11.83
C ILE A 38 -6.57 2.40 -12.83
N ILE A 39 -7.53 1.58 -12.39
CA ILE A 39 -8.63 1.10 -13.24
C ILE A 39 -9.42 2.27 -13.81
N TRP A 40 -9.73 3.28 -12.99
CA TRP A 40 -10.44 4.47 -13.47
C TRP A 40 -9.67 5.20 -14.58
N VAL A 41 -8.37 5.44 -14.39
CA VAL A 41 -7.51 6.10 -15.39
C VAL A 41 -7.41 5.28 -16.67
N PHE A 42 -7.18 3.96 -16.57
CA PHE A 42 -7.09 3.08 -17.73
C PHE A 42 -8.44 2.90 -18.45
N SER A 43 -9.54 2.88 -17.70
CA SER A 43 -10.89 2.82 -18.26
C SER A 43 -11.17 4.06 -19.11
N TRP A 44 -10.87 5.25 -18.58
CA TRP A 44 -10.97 6.51 -19.33
C TRP A 44 -10.07 6.51 -20.56
N TYR A 45 -8.81 6.09 -20.43
CA TYR A 45 -7.87 6.04 -21.56
C TYR A 45 -8.34 5.08 -22.67
N LEU A 46 -8.76 3.87 -22.32
CA LEU A 46 -9.25 2.90 -23.30
C LEU A 46 -10.52 3.40 -24.01
N LYS A 47 -11.47 3.94 -23.25
CA LYS A 47 -12.77 4.37 -23.76
C LYS A 47 -12.70 5.68 -24.55
N GLU A 48 -12.09 6.72 -23.99
CA GLU A 48 -12.17 8.07 -24.53
C GLU A 48 -10.99 8.40 -25.46
N VAL A 49 -9.83 7.76 -25.29
CA VAL A 49 -8.64 8.01 -26.15
C VAL A 49 -8.53 6.97 -27.24
N LEU A 50 -8.64 5.68 -26.89
CA LEU A 50 -8.49 4.59 -27.86
C LEU A 50 -9.83 4.15 -28.49
N LEU A 51 -10.97 4.62 -27.98
CA LEU A 51 -12.31 4.22 -28.44
C LEU A 51 -12.54 2.70 -28.39
N ILE A 52 -11.87 2.02 -27.45
CA ILE A 52 -11.96 0.58 -27.21
C ILE A 52 -12.78 0.34 -25.95
N ASN A 53 -13.65 -0.67 -25.97
CA ASN A 53 -14.33 -1.12 -24.75
C ASN A 53 -13.30 -1.69 -23.77
N PRO A 54 -13.12 -1.13 -22.55
CA PRO A 54 -12.13 -1.60 -21.60
C PRO A 54 -12.23 -3.11 -21.30
N LEU A 55 -13.46 -3.65 -21.25
CA LEU A 55 -13.72 -5.07 -20.97
C LEU A 55 -13.35 -6.02 -22.10
N THR A 56 -12.93 -5.51 -23.26
CA THR A 56 -12.37 -6.35 -24.33
C THR A 56 -10.86 -6.50 -24.23
N TYR A 57 -10.22 -5.76 -23.30
CA TYR A 57 -8.78 -5.76 -23.14
C TYR A 57 -8.37 -6.64 -21.96
N TRP A 58 -7.71 -7.77 -22.26
CA TRP A 58 -7.35 -8.79 -21.25
C TRP A 58 -6.59 -8.24 -20.03
N PHE A 59 -5.73 -7.23 -20.25
CA PHE A 59 -4.98 -6.59 -19.16
C PHE A 59 -5.91 -5.81 -18.23
N PHE A 60 -6.94 -5.16 -18.77
CA PHE A 60 -7.94 -4.45 -17.96
C PHE A 60 -8.76 -5.45 -17.12
N ASP A 61 -9.11 -6.61 -17.68
CA ASP A 61 -9.76 -7.70 -16.95
C ASP A 61 -8.89 -8.24 -15.81
N LEU A 62 -7.58 -8.36 -16.05
CA LEU A 62 -6.60 -8.72 -15.01
C LEU A 62 -6.60 -7.71 -13.85
N LEU A 63 -6.69 -6.40 -14.14
CA LEU A 63 -6.80 -5.37 -13.10
C LEU A 63 -8.06 -5.54 -12.26
N ILE A 64 -9.21 -5.76 -12.91
CA ILE A 64 -10.49 -6.00 -12.23
C ILE A 64 -10.40 -7.26 -11.36
N PHE A 65 -9.85 -8.34 -11.89
CA PHE A 65 -9.66 -9.59 -11.15
C PHE A 65 -8.82 -9.37 -9.88
N PHE A 66 -7.69 -8.66 -9.99
CA PHE A 66 -6.88 -8.32 -8.82
C PHE A 66 -7.60 -7.40 -7.83
N LEU A 67 -8.41 -6.46 -8.30
CA LEU A 67 -9.22 -5.61 -7.45
C LEU A 67 -10.21 -6.43 -6.63
N LEU A 68 -10.98 -7.31 -7.29
CA LEU A 68 -11.93 -8.21 -6.63
C LEU A 68 -11.22 -9.12 -5.63
N TYR A 69 -10.06 -9.67 -6.01
CA TYR A 69 -9.24 -10.47 -5.12
C TYR A 69 -8.83 -9.71 -3.85
N LEU A 70 -8.33 -8.47 -3.98
CA LEU A 70 -7.94 -7.64 -2.85
C LEU A 70 -9.12 -7.29 -1.94
N ILE A 71 -10.31 -7.04 -2.52
CA ILE A 71 -11.55 -6.84 -1.75
C ILE A 71 -11.88 -8.10 -0.95
N VAL A 72 -11.86 -9.28 -1.56
CA VAL A 72 -12.14 -10.55 -0.86
C VAL A 72 -11.10 -10.78 0.24
N ALA A 73 -9.83 -10.58 -0.06
CA ALA A 73 -8.72 -10.78 0.89
C ALA A 73 -8.81 -9.87 2.11
N PHE A 74 -9.38 -8.67 1.98
CA PHE A 74 -9.65 -7.77 3.10
C PHE A 74 -10.60 -8.38 4.16
N PHE A 75 -11.57 -9.17 3.72
CA PHE A 75 -12.55 -9.80 4.61
C PHE A 75 -12.08 -11.12 5.21
N ILE A 76 -11.06 -11.78 4.64
CA ILE A 76 -10.55 -13.08 5.16
C ILE A 76 -10.15 -13.03 6.64
N PRO A 77 -9.42 -12.01 7.14
CA PRO A 77 -9.07 -11.93 8.56
C PRO A 77 -10.27 -11.76 9.50
N LEU A 78 -11.40 -11.26 8.99
CA LEU A 78 -12.62 -11.08 9.78
C LEU A 78 -13.32 -12.41 10.06
N ALA A 79 -13.14 -13.38 9.17
CA ALA A 79 -13.54 -14.77 9.40
C ALA A 79 -12.54 -15.49 10.32
N GLY A 80 -12.11 -14.85 11.42
CA GLY A 80 -10.91 -15.17 12.21
C GLY A 80 -10.61 -16.67 12.36
N MET A 81 -11.56 -17.48 12.82
CA MET A 81 -11.37 -18.94 12.95
C MET A 81 -10.94 -19.65 11.64
N PHE A 82 -11.41 -19.20 10.48
CA PHE A 82 -11.08 -19.80 9.18
C PHE A 82 -9.62 -19.53 8.79
N ALA A 83 -9.16 -18.29 8.93
CA ALA A 83 -7.79 -17.92 8.58
C ALA A 83 -6.75 -18.62 9.49
N TYR A 84 -7.07 -18.77 10.78
CA TYR A 84 -6.21 -19.47 11.74
C TYR A 84 -6.26 -21.01 11.59
N LYS A 85 -7.39 -21.59 11.18
CA LYS A 85 -7.49 -23.04 10.87
C LYS A 85 -6.83 -23.42 9.55
N ARG A 86 -6.82 -22.52 8.55
CA ARG A 86 -6.23 -22.76 7.22
C ARG A 86 -4.97 -21.92 6.97
N GLN A 87 -3.98 -22.06 7.85
CA GLN A 87 -2.71 -21.29 7.82
C GLN A 87 -1.98 -21.29 6.47
N ILE A 88 -1.92 -22.42 5.77
CA ILE A 88 -1.25 -22.54 4.47
C ILE A 88 -1.97 -21.66 3.43
N LEU A 89 -3.29 -21.82 3.32
CA LEU A 89 -4.13 -21.03 2.41
C LEU A 89 -4.09 -19.53 2.77
N ALA A 90 -4.14 -19.20 4.05
CA ALA A 90 -4.02 -17.81 4.50
C ALA A 90 -2.65 -17.21 4.15
N THR A 91 -1.57 -17.96 4.31
CA THR A 91 -0.23 -17.45 3.97
C THR A 91 -0.06 -17.29 2.45
N PHE A 92 -0.62 -18.21 1.65
CA PHE A 92 -0.66 -18.10 0.20
C PHE A 92 -1.48 -16.87 -0.25
N SER A 93 -2.66 -16.67 0.33
CA SER A 93 -3.49 -15.50 0.04
C SER A 93 -2.78 -14.20 0.44
N LEU A 94 -2.09 -14.16 1.57
CA LEU A 94 -1.32 -12.99 1.98
C LEU A 94 -0.17 -12.68 1.01
N MET A 95 0.50 -13.72 0.50
CA MET A 95 1.52 -13.56 -0.55
C MET A 95 0.93 -12.92 -1.81
N MET A 96 -0.24 -13.38 -2.26
CA MET A 96 -0.95 -12.80 -3.40
C MET A 96 -1.41 -11.35 -3.13
N VAL A 97 -1.77 -10.99 -1.89
CA VAL A 97 -2.04 -9.60 -1.50
C VAL A 97 -0.79 -8.74 -1.67
N TYR A 98 0.38 -9.21 -1.22
CA TYR A 98 1.62 -8.47 -1.40
C TYR A 98 2.02 -8.30 -2.87
N ILE A 99 1.81 -9.32 -3.69
CA ILE A 99 1.99 -9.24 -5.14
C ILE A 99 1.04 -8.20 -5.74
N GLY A 100 -0.24 -8.23 -5.38
CA GLY A 100 -1.24 -7.27 -5.87
C GLY A 100 -0.92 -5.82 -5.49
N ILE A 101 -0.50 -5.58 -4.24
CA ILE A 101 -0.09 -4.24 -3.78
C ILE A 101 1.19 -3.78 -4.51
N TYR A 102 2.18 -4.66 -4.63
CA TYR A 102 3.41 -4.34 -5.34
C TYR A 102 3.13 -3.95 -6.80
N PHE A 103 2.34 -4.76 -7.49
CA PHE A 103 1.91 -4.49 -8.86
C PHE A 103 1.16 -3.15 -8.97
N SER A 104 0.22 -2.89 -8.06
CA SER A 104 -0.52 -1.62 -8.01
C SER A 104 0.41 -0.41 -7.82
N LEU A 105 1.41 -0.52 -6.96
CA LEU A 105 2.39 0.55 -6.75
C LEU A 105 3.25 0.82 -7.99
N GLN A 106 3.73 -0.23 -8.66
CA GLN A 106 4.51 -0.08 -9.90
C GLN A 106 3.70 0.59 -11.01
N MET A 107 2.43 0.20 -11.16
CA MET A 107 1.51 0.82 -12.12
C MET A 107 1.21 2.29 -11.79
N MET A 108 1.01 2.61 -10.51
CA MET A 108 0.82 3.99 -10.07
C MET A 108 2.05 4.86 -10.38
N LEU A 109 3.26 4.34 -10.11
CA LEU A 109 4.51 5.03 -10.43
C LEU A 109 4.64 5.29 -11.93
N LEU A 110 4.29 4.31 -12.77
CA LEU A 110 4.30 4.47 -14.22
C LEU A 110 3.36 5.59 -14.67
N ILE A 111 2.14 5.65 -14.13
CA ILE A 111 1.17 6.71 -14.46
C ILE A 111 1.72 8.08 -14.05
N ILE A 112 2.24 8.21 -12.82
CA ILE A 112 2.83 9.46 -12.32
C ILE A 112 4.00 9.91 -13.21
N LEU A 113 4.86 8.99 -13.62
CA LEU A 113 5.98 9.29 -14.50
C LEU A 113 5.51 9.80 -15.86
N VAL A 114 4.60 9.06 -16.50
CA VAL A 114 4.08 9.40 -17.83
C VAL A 114 3.40 10.77 -17.81
N THR A 115 2.57 11.03 -16.80
CA THR A 115 1.86 12.30 -16.63
C THR A 115 2.80 13.47 -16.32
N SER A 116 3.94 13.21 -15.67
CA SER A 116 4.88 14.26 -15.29
C SER A 116 5.90 14.62 -16.38
N ILE A 117 6.29 13.67 -17.24
CA ILE A 117 7.17 13.91 -18.39
C ILE A 117 6.41 14.56 -19.54
N SER A 118 5.18 14.10 -19.78
CA SER A 118 4.35 14.66 -20.84
C SER A 118 3.78 16.00 -20.37
N THR A 119 4.30 17.10 -20.90
CA THR A 119 3.65 18.42 -20.76
C THR A 119 2.28 18.47 -21.47
N LYS A 120 1.97 17.44 -22.27
CA LYS A 120 0.67 17.18 -22.91
C LYS A 120 -0.12 16.11 -22.15
N GLU A 121 -1.41 16.00 -22.45
CA GLU A 121 -2.33 15.04 -21.82
C GLU A 121 -1.79 13.60 -21.77
N PHE A 122 -2.22 12.84 -20.76
CA PHE A 122 -1.86 11.42 -20.54
C PHE A 122 -2.01 10.56 -21.81
N SER A 123 -2.99 10.88 -22.65
CA SER A 123 -3.28 10.27 -23.95
C SER A 123 -2.07 10.19 -24.89
N LEU A 124 -1.23 11.22 -24.92
CA LEU A 124 -0.05 11.31 -25.79
C LEU A 124 1.21 10.79 -25.10
N GLY A 125 1.34 11.03 -23.79
CA GLY A 125 2.49 10.60 -23.01
C GLY A 125 2.57 9.08 -22.86
N PHE A 126 1.44 8.44 -22.57
CA PHE A 126 1.40 7.01 -22.27
C PHE A 126 1.94 6.15 -23.42
N PRO A 127 1.44 6.24 -24.67
CA PRO A 127 1.95 5.42 -25.77
C PRO A 127 3.41 5.72 -26.13
N LYS A 128 3.89 6.94 -25.88
CA LYS A 128 5.26 7.34 -26.21
C LYS A 128 6.30 6.80 -25.22
N TYR A 129 5.99 6.87 -23.93
CA TYR A 129 6.96 6.59 -22.86
C TYR A 129 6.78 5.20 -22.23
N SER A 130 5.55 4.65 -22.21
CA SER A 130 5.32 3.33 -21.62
C SER A 130 6.12 2.19 -22.28
N PRO A 131 6.41 2.17 -23.60
CA PRO A 131 7.23 1.11 -24.20
C PRO A 131 8.67 1.09 -23.70
N ILE A 132 9.17 2.18 -23.11
CA ILE A 132 10.52 2.27 -22.54
C ILE A 132 10.49 1.88 -21.05
N PHE A 133 9.54 2.45 -20.30
CA PHE A 133 9.51 2.28 -18.84
C PHE A 133 8.91 0.96 -18.39
N ILE A 134 7.96 0.36 -19.14
CA ILE A 134 7.41 -0.96 -18.81
C ILE A 134 8.51 -2.04 -18.82
N PRO A 135 9.33 -2.19 -19.89
CA PRO A 135 10.45 -3.14 -19.87
C PRO A 135 11.43 -2.88 -18.73
N PHE A 136 11.76 -1.62 -18.44
CA PHE A 136 12.63 -1.27 -17.32
C PHE A 136 12.06 -1.77 -15.97
N LEU A 137 10.77 -1.53 -15.71
CA LEU A 137 10.10 -2.00 -14.48
C LEU A 137 10.06 -3.53 -14.40
N LEU A 138 9.82 -4.22 -15.52
CA LEU A 138 9.84 -5.67 -15.60
C LEU A 138 11.23 -6.24 -15.30
N ILE A 139 12.28 -5.72 -15.95
CA ILE A 139 13.66 -6.13 -15.72
C ILE A 139 14.05 -5.87 -14.25
N SER A 140 13.76 -4.67 -13.74
CA SER A 140 14.02 -4.31 -12.34
C SER A 140 13.34 -5.27 -11.36
N THR A 141 12.08 -5.61 -11.62
CA THR A 141 11.31 -6.57 -10.82
C THR A 141 11.96 -7.95 -10.84
N VAL A 142 12.27 -8.49 -12.03
CA VAL A 142 12.89 -9.81 -12.19
C VAL A 142 14.24 -9.87 -11.49
N CYS A 143 15.10 -8.88 -11.71
CA CYS A 143 16.39 -8.76 -11.01
C CYS A 143 16.21 -8.69 -9.49
N GLY A 144 15.20 -7.96 -9.01
CA GLY A 144 14.84 -7.89 -7.59
C GLY A 144 14.51 -9.26 -7.00
N PHE A 145 13.66 -10.04 -7.67
CA PHE A 145 13.34 -11.41 -7.23
C PHE A 145 14.56 -12.33 -7.25
N ILE A 146 15.38 -12.31 -8.31
CA ILE A 146 16.60 -13.12 -8.42
C ILE A 146 17.56 -12.78 -7.27
N TYR A 147 17.82 -11.49 -7.05
CA TYR A 147 18.70 -11.03 -5.97
C TYR A 147 18.20 -11.50 -4.61
N GLN A 148 16.92 -11.30 -4.33
CA GLN A 148 16.34 -11.60 -3.02
C GLN A 148 16.27 -13.11 -2.76
N TYR A 149 16.11 -13.93 -3.80
CA TYR A 149 16.24 -15.39 -3.70
C TYR A 149 17.63 -15.81 -3.24
N PHE A 150 18.68 -15.31 -3.90
CA PHE A 150 20.07 -15.61 -3.51
C PHE A 150 20.45 -15.00 -2.16
N TRP A 151 19.92 -13.82 -1.84
CA TRP A 151 20.08 -13.21 -0.53
C TRP A 151 19.47 -14.08 0.56
N LEU A 152 18.22 -14.55 0.41
CA LEU A 152 17.57 -15.44 1.37
C LEU A 152 18.39 -16.72 1.56
N ARG A 153 18.83 -17.36 0.47
CA ARG A 153 19.67 -18.56 0.55
C ARG A 153 20.96 -18.33 1.34
N ARG A 154 21.59 -17.16 1.19
CA ARG A 154 22.79 -16.79 1.98
C ARG A 154 22.45 -16.53 3.44
N GLN A 155 21.32 -15.88 3.74
CA GLN A 155 20.88 -15.62 5.11
C GLN A 155 20.58 -16.92 5.86
N LEU A 156 19.89 -17.87 5.20
CA LEU A 156 19.59 -19.17 5.81
C LEU A 156 20.85 -19.94 6.23
N LYS A 157 21.96 -19.79 5.50
CA LYS A 157 23.26 -20.39 5.86
C LYS A 157 23.94 -19.71 7.05
N LYS A 158 23.74 -18.40 7.21
CA LYS A 158 24.38 -17.58 8.26
C LYS A 158 23.55 -17.51 9.54
N GLY A 159 22.24 -17.65 9.44
CA GLY A 159 21.30 -17.33 10.52
C GLY A 159 20.84 -15.87 10.42
N PHE A 160 19.55 -15.65 10.67
CA PHE A 160 19.01 -14.30 10.77
C PHE A 160 19.43 -13.61 12.08
N SER A 161 19.75 -12.31 12.02
CA SER A 161 20.13 -11.56 13.21
C SER A 161 18.93 -11.28 14.12
N VAL A 162 19.18 -11.23 15.43
CA VAL A 162 18.18 -10.86 16.44
C VAL A 162 17.56 -9.50 16.13
N ASN A 163 18.36 -8.53 15.68
CA ASN A 163 17.86 -7.20 15.28
C ASN A 163 16.82 -7.28 14.15
N ARG A 164 17.02 -8.18 13.17
CA ARG A 164 16.05 -8.37 12.08
C ARG A 164 14.75 -9.03 12.59
N THR A 165 14.89 -10.01 13.48
CA THR A 165 13.76 -10.65 14.17
C THR A 165 12.96 -9.64 14.99
N MET A 166 13.64 -8.76 15.74
CA MET A 166 12.99 -7.67 16.48
C MET A 166 12.35 -6.64 15.55
N GLY A 167 12.98 -6.37 14.40
CA GLY A 167 12.42 -5.52 13.35
C GLY A 167 11.03 -5.95 12.87
N ASN A 168 10.74 -7.25 12.85
CA ASN A 168 9.41 -7.77 12.51
C ASN A 168 8.33 -7.28 13.50
N TYR A 169 8.63 -7.30 14.79
CA TYR A 169 7.71 -6.81 15.83
C TYR A 169 7.56 -5.28 15.81
N PHE A 170 8.65 -4.57 15.55
CA PHE A 170 8.62 -3.11 15.39
C PHE A 170 7.81 -2.69 14.16
N ALA A 171 7.91 -3.40 13.04
CA ALA A 171 7.11 -3.11 11.86
C ALA A 171 5.59 -3.22 12.14
N LYS A 172 5.16 -4.26 12.88
CA LYS A 172 3.75 -4.42 13.27
C LYS A 172 3.23 -3.30 14.18
N SER A 173 4.08 -2.78 15.08
CA SER A 173 3.70 -1.77 16.07
C SER A 173 3.85 -0.33 15.58
N ASN A 174 4.80 -0.06 14.67
CA ASN A 174 5.12 1.29 14.18
C ASN A 174 4.52 1.64 12.81
N ALA A 175 3.90 0.70 12.07
CA ALA A 175 3.32 0.98 10.75
C ALA A 175 2.30 2.14 10.74
N TYR A 176 1.60 2.36 11.85
CA TYR A 176 0.69 3.50 12.06
C TYR A 176 1.17 4.45 13.17
N GLY A 177 2.45 4.35 13.53
CA GLY A 177 3.09 5.21 14.50
C GLY A 177 3.20 6.63 13.98
N ARG A 178 3.19 7.62 14.88
CA ARG A 178 3.22 9.04 14.54
C ARG A 178 4.39 9.42 13.62
N ASN A 179 5.56 8.84 13.83
CA ASN A 179 6.74 9.09 13.00
C ASN A 179 6.58 8.54 11.57
N SER A 180 5.96 7.37 11.42
CA SER A 180 5.68 6.80 10.09
C SER A 180 4.70 7.67 9.31
N LEU A 181 3.66 8.19 9.96
CA LEU A 181 2.72 9.11 9.33
C LEU A 181 3.39 10.42 8.88
N TYR A 182 4.32 10.97 9.67
CA TYR A 182 5.08 12.15 9.26
C TYR A 182 6.02 11.87 8.08
N ILE A 183 6.61 10.68 8.01
CA ILE A 183 7.45 10.26 6.86
C ILE A 183 6.59 10.14 5.60
N ILE A 184 5.43 9.47 5.70
CA ILE A 184 4.48 9.34 4.58
C ILE A 184 4.02 10.73 4.11
N PHE A 185 3.66 11.60 5.04
CA PHE A 185 3.26 12.98 4.73
C PHE A 185 4.39 13.76 4.05
N GLY A 186 5.60 13.74 4.61
CA GLY A 186 6.77 14.42 4.04
C GLY A 186 7.12 13.91 2.64
N LEU A 187 7.08 12.60 2.41
CA LEU A 187 7.28 12.00 1.08
C LEU A 187 6.19 12.39 0.09
N SER A 188 4.92 12.44 0.53
CA SER A 188 3.80 12.87 -0.33
C SER A 188 3.89 14.34 -0.72
N MET A 189 4.36 15.21 0.19
CA MET A 189 4.60 16.63 -0.08
C MET A 189 5.80 16.84 -1.02
N LEU A 190 6.89 16.11 -0.82
CA LEU A 190 8.04 16.12 -1.73
C LEU A 190 7.64 15.71 -3.14
N ALA A 191 6.84 14.66 -3.28
CA ALA A 191 6.32 14.22 -4.59
C ALA A 191 5.49 15.31 -5.30
N ALA A 192 4.76 16.15 -4.56
CA ALA A 192 3.96 17.24 -5.12
C ALA A 192 4.77 18.47 -5.55
N ILE A 193 5.99 18.64 -5.01
CA ILE A 193 6.88 19.78 -5.30
C ILE A 193 7.81 19.46 -6.50
N LEU A 194 8.10 18.18 -6.72
CA LEU A 194 9.01 17.75 -7.79
C LEU A 194 8.40 18.00 -9.18
N SER A 195 9.13 18.71 -10.04
CA SER A 195 8.76 18.96 -11.44
C SER A 195 9.95 18.77 -12.38
N GLY A 196 9.67 18.50 -13.67
CA GLY A 196 10.69 18.32 -14.70
C GLY A 196 11.60 17.11 -14.45
N LYS A 197 12.91 17.22 -14.71
CA LYS A 197 13.87 16.10 -14.64
C LYS A 197 13.98 15.42 -13.27
N LEU A 198 13.63 16.11 -12.18
CA LEU A 198 13.72 15.56 -10.83
C LEU A 198 12.68 14.45 -10.57
N ILE A 199 11.52 14.50 -11.22
CA ILE A 199 10.49 13.46 -11.06
C ILE A 199 10.92 12.14 -11.70
N LEU A 200 11.70 12.20 -12.79
CA LEU A 200 12.28 11.02 -13.44
C LEU A 200 13.28 10.33 -12.52
N ILE A 201 14.18 11.11 -11.89
CA ILE A 201 15.14 10.58 -10.92
C ILE A 201 14.42 9.95 -9.74
N PHE A 202 13.40 10.64 -9.20
CA PHE A 202 12.60 10.15 -8.10
C PHE A 202 11.84 8.86 -8.45
N PHE A 203 11.25 8.79 -9.64
CA PHE A 203 10.61 7.58 -10.14
C PHE A 203 11.60 6.42 -10.22
N ILE A 204 12.80 6.61 -10.79
CA ILE A 204 13.81 5.56 -10.90
C ILE A 204 14.19 5.06 -9.51
N LEU A 205 14.47 5.99 -8.58
CA LEU A 205 14.85 5.65 -7.21
C LEU A 205 13.75 4.88 -6.45
N ILE A 206 12.49 5.34 -6.52
CA ILE A 206 11.39 4.66 -5.86
C ILE A 206 11.12 3.30 -6.51
N SER A 207 11.13 3.22 -7.84
CA SER A 207 10.91 1.97 -8.56
C SER A 207 11.96 0.94 -8.17
N LEU A 208 13.24 1.33 -8.10
CA LEU A 208 14.33 0.48 -7.61
C LEU A 208 14.13 0.08 -6.14
N LEU A 209 13.70 1.01 -5.28
CA LEU A 209 13.43 0.73 -3.88
C LEU A 209 12.30 -0.29 -3.73
N PHE A 210 11.20 -0.14 -4.46
CA PHE A 210 10.10 -1.11 -4.43
C PHE A 210 10.50 -2.46 -5.03
N SER A 211 11.24 -2.47 -6.14
CA SER A 211 11.82 -3.68 -6.74
C SER A 211 12.83 -4.37 -5.82
N TYR A 212 13.37 -3.69 -4.82
CA TYR A 212 14.19 -4.32 -3.78
C TYR A 212 13.35 -4.81 -2.60
N ALA A 213 12.49 -3.95 -2.05
CA ALA A 213 11.81 -4.15 -0.76
C ALA A 213 10.66 -5.15 -0.85
N PHE A 214 9.83 -5.09 -1.91
CA PHE A 214 8.67 -5.97 -2.04
C PHE A 214 9.08 -7.41 -2.38
N PRO A 215 9.98 -7.67 -3.34
CA PRO A 215 10.45 -9.03 -3.59
C PRO A 215 11.08 -9.69 -2.37
N GLN A 216 11.74 -8.93 -1.48
CA GLN A 216 12.25 -9.47 -0.22
C GLN A 216 11.13 -10.00 0.66
N LEU A 217 10.08 -9.21 0.87
CA LEU A 217 8.93 -9.62 1.67
C LEU A 217 8.20 -10.81 1.03
N ILE A 218 7.97 -10.77 -0.28
CA ILE A 218 7.27 -11.83 -1.01
C ILE A 218 8.05 -13.15 -0.93
N ILE A 219 9.38 -13.12 -1.12
CA ILE A 219 10.23 -14.31 -1.02
C ILE A 219 10.29 -14.86 0.42
N GLU A 220 10.37 -14.00 1.43
CA GLU A 220 10.32 -14.43 2.83
C GLU A 220 8.98 -15.08 3.17
N VAL A 221 7.86 -14.53 2.68
CA VAL A 221 6.52 -15.10 2.86
C VAL A 221 6.36 -16.40 2.09
N ALA A 222 6.89 -16.50 0.87
CA ALA A 222 6.89 -17.72 0.07
C ALA A 222 7.70 -18.83 0.75
N TYR A 223 8.86 -18.50 1.32
CA TYR A 223 9.64 -19.48 2.08
C TYR A 223 8.95 -19.87 3.40
N LEU A 224 8.29 -18.92 4.08
CA LEU A 224 7.46 -19.25 5.24
C LEU A 224 6.29 -20.18 4.86
N LEU A 225 5.66 -19.96 3.71
CA LEU A 225 4.62 -20.84 3.19
C LEU A 225 5.16 -22.27 3.03
N TYR A 226 6.35 -22.42 2.43
CA TYR A 226 7.05 -23.71 2.37
C TYR A 226 7.32 -24.30 3.76
N LEU A 227 7.79 -23.52 4.73
CA LEU A 227 8.03 -24.02 6.09
C LEU A 227 6.72 -24.48 6.79
N LYS A 228 5.61 -23.78 6.56
CA LYS A 228 4.29 -24.12 7.11
C LYS A 228 3.70 -25.40 6.51
N THR A 229 4.07 -25.79 5.28
CA THR A 229 3.67 -27.09 4.72
C THR A 229 4.49 -28.23 5.30
N GLN A 230 5.74 -27.97 5.72
CA GLN A 230 6.62 -28.98 6.32
C GLN A 230 6.35 -29.21 7.82
N SER A 231 6.11 -28.15 8.59
CA SER A 231 5.92 -28.27 10.04
C SER A 231 4.91 -27.27 10.60
N LYS A 232 4.05 -27.78 11.50
CA LYS A 232 3.10 -26.97 12.29
C LYS A 232 3.79 -26.00 13.24
N GLU A 233 5.07 -26.19 13.52
CA GLU A 233 5.83 -25.31 14.39
C GLU A 233 5.93 -23.86 13.88
N TYR A 234 5.81 -23.66 12.56
CA TYR A 234 5.83 -22.33 11.93
C TYR A 234 4.45 -21.69 11.82
N TRP A 235 3.41 -22.34 12.35
CA TRP A 235 2.05 -21.80 12.32
C TRP A 235 1.92 -20.61 13.28
N GLU A 236 1.09 -19.64 12.90
CA GLU A 236 0.79 -18.49 13.75
C GLU A 236 0.07 -18.98 15.02
N THR A 237 0.41 -18.40 16.17
CA THR A 237 -0.30 -18.73 17.42
C THR A 237 -1.68 -18.11 17.37
N GLU A 238 -2.72 -18.88 17.66
CA GLU A 238 -4.09 -18.34 17.74
C GLU A 238 -4.16 -17.18 18.75
N PRO A 239 -4.84 -16.07 18.39
CA PRO A 239 -5.02 -14.97 19.32
C PRO A 239 -5.85 -15.45 20.53
N ARG A 240 -5.29 -15.31 21.74
CA ARG A 240 -6.04 -15.54 22.99
C ARG A 240 -7.05 -14.41 23.18
N GLY A 241 -8.23 -14.56 22.58
CA GLY A 241 -9.37 -13.64 22.75
C GLY A 241 -10.25 -13.54 21.51
N ASP A 242 -11.51 -13.15 21.71
CA ASP A 242 -12.49 -12.97 20.64
C ASP A 242 -11.97 -11.97 19.59
N VAL A 243 -11.65 -12.50 18.40
CA VAL A 243 -11.38 -11.74 17.17
C VAL A 243 -12.72 -11.22 16.62
N SER A 244 -13.48 -10.53 17.46
CA SER A 244 -14.74 -9.90 17.08
C SER A 244 -14.45 -8.62 16.29
N PHE A 245 -15.25 -8.35 15.25
CA PHE A 245 -15.28 -7.10 14.48
C PHE A 245 -15.19 -5.85 15.39
N LYS A 246 -15.84 -5.91 16.56
CA LYS A 246 -15.86 -4.86 17.58
C LYS A 246 -14.48 -4.62 18.21
N ASN A 247 -13.66 -5.65 18.39
CA ASN A 247 -12.32 -5.55 18.95
C ASN A 247 -11.29 -5.10 17.90
N LEU A 248 -11.42 -5.52 16.64
CA LEU A 248 -10.58 -5.06 15.54
C LEU A 248 -10.82 -3.56 15.25
N LEU A 249 -12.10 -3.13 15.19
CA LEU A 249 -12.48 -1.70 15.09
C LEU A 249 -12.15 -0.90 16.37
N LYS A 250 -12.19 -1.51 17.56
CA LYS A 250 -11.69 -0.88 18.79
C LYS A 250 -10.18 -0.67 18.76
N ARG A 251 -9.41 -1.54 18.09
CA ARG A 251 -7.97 -1.37 17.84
C ARG A 251 -7.71 -0.18 16.91
N PHE A 252 -8.63 0.08 15.98
CA PHE A 252 -8.74 1.32 15.20
C PHE A 252 -9.29 2.52 16.01
N SER A 253 -9.45 2.38 17.34
CA SER A 253 -10.17 3.27 18.27
C SER A 253 -10.75 4.53 17.62
N LEU A 254 -12.00 4.40 17.16
CA LEU A 254 -12.84 5.49 16.66
C LEU A 254 -12.94 6.68 17.63
N LYS A 255 -12.48 6.58 18.89
CA LYS A 255 -12.32 7.73 19.78
C LYS A 255 -11.42 8.85 19.21
N LYS A 256 -10.50 8.56 18.26
CA LYS A 256 -9.68 9.57 17.56
C LYS A 256 -10.08 9.84 16.10
N ALA A 257 -10.88 8.97 15.49
CA ALA A 257 -11.24 9.03 14.07
C ALA A 257 -12.74 9.24 13.79
N LYS A 258 -13.53 9.50 14.85
CA LYS A 258 -15.01 9.61 14.83
C LYS A 258 -15.56 10.64 13.84
N ILE A 259 -14.80 11.70 13.58
CA ILE A 259 -15.21 12.80 12.69
C ILE A 259 -14.50 12.67 11.33
N ARG A 260 -13.28 12.14 11.31
CA ARG A 260 -12.43 12.06 10.12
C ARG A 260 -12.95 11.11 9.05
N ILE A 261 -13.34 9.88 9.42
CA ILE A 261 -13.82 8.88 8.46
C ILE A 261 -15.15 9.32 7.80
N PRO A 262 -16.17 9.81 8.53
CA PRO A 262 -17.37 10.32 7.88
C PRO A 262 -17.12 11.59 7.06
N ILE A 263 -16.18 12.46 7.45
CA ILE A 263 -15.78 13.63 6.64
C ILE A 263 -15.06 13.21 5.36
N GLU A 264 -14.15 12.24 5.40
CA GLU A 264 -13.42 11.76 4.22
C GLU A 264 -14.38 11.04 3.24
N ILE A 265 -15.32 10.24 3.76
CA ILE A 265 -16.39 9.61 2.96
C ILE A 265 -17.34 10.67 2.40
N LEU A 266 -17.78 11.64 3.20
CA LEU A 266 -18.64 12.73 2.75
C LEU A 266 -17.95 13.60 1.70
N SER A 267 -16.66 13.90 1.88
CA SER A 267 -15.85 14.65 0.90
C SER A 267 -15.67 13.86 -0.38
N PHE A 268 -15.49 12.53 -0.30
CA PHE A 268 -15.43 11.64 -1.46
C PHE A 268 -16.77 11.58 -2.20
N VAL A 269 -17.89 11.50 -1.47
CA VAL A 269 -19.24 11.51 -2.06
C VAL A 269 -19.57 12.86 -2.70
N ILE A 270 -19.21 13.98 -2.05
CA ILE A 270 -19.33 15.34 -2.63
C ILE A 270 -18.45 15.47 -3.87
N PHE A 271 -17.23 14.95 -3.84
CA PHE A 271 -16.32 14.95 -4.99
C PHE A 271 -16.90 14.15 -6.17
N VAL A 272 -17.46 12.95 -5.92
CA VAL A 272 -18.13 12.12 -6.93
C VAL A 272 -19.41 12.78 -7.44
N GLN A 273 -20.21 13.42 -6.58
CA GLN A 273 -21.43 14.14 -7.00
C GLN A 273 -21.11 15.40 -7.81
N ILE A 274 -20.02 16.11 -7.51
CA ILE A 274 -19.56 17.26 -8.31
C ILE A 274 -19.09 16.77 -9.69
N LEU A 275 -18.31 15.68 -9.75
CA LEU A 275 -17.91 15.07 -11.02
C LEU A 275 -19.12 14.60 -11.87
N TYR A 276 -20.16 14.08 -11.22
CA TYR A 276 -21.38 13.64 -11.88
C TYR A 276 -22.26 14.82 -12.34
N LYS A 277 -22.40 15.87 -11.52
CA LYS A 277 -23.25 17.05 -11.80
C LYS A 277 -22.65 17.99 -12.85
N PHE A 278 -21.32 17.99 -13.01
CA PHE A 278 -20.64 18.83 -14.01
C PHE A 278 -20.60 18.24 -15.41
N GLY A 279 -21.11 17.02 -15.62
CA GLY A 279 -21.29 16.46 -16.95
C GLY A 279 -19.98 16.28 -17.71
N TYR A 280 -19.67 15.05 -18.07
CA TYR A 280 -18.85 14.80 -19.25
C TYR A 280 -19.61 15.30 -20.48
N THR A 281 -19.65 16.63 -20.67
CA THR A 281 -20.25 17.33 -21.80
C THR A 281 -19.22 18.30 -22.36
N ASP A 282 -18.50 17.81 -23.38
CA ASP A 282 -17.86 18.44 -24.54
C ASP A 282 -17.02 19.74 -24.47
N GLN A 283 -16.71 20.34 -23.31
CA GLN A 283 -15.90 21.57 -23.29
C GLN A 283 -14.69 21.56 -22.34
N VAL A 284 -14.00 20.43 -22.24
CA VAL A 284 -12.95 20.17 -21.22
C VAL A 284 -11.62 20.92 -21.43
N ILE A 285 -11.36 21.55 -22.57
CA ILE A 285 -10.02 22.12 -22.85
C ILE A 285 -9.71 23.40 -22.03
N ARG A 286 -10.70 24.06 -21.42
CA ARG A 286 -10.48 25.35 -20.73
C ARG A 286 -10.52 25.30 -19.19
N HIS A 287 -10.73 24.14 -18.56
CA HIS A 287 -11.02 24.06 -17.11
C HIS A 287 -10.04 23.25 -16.24
N THR A 288 -8.91 22.78 -16.80
CA THR A 288 -7.85 22.07 -16.06
C THR A 288 -7.23 22.89 -14.91
N ARG A 289 -7.27 24.23 -14.97
CA ARG A 289 -6.80 25.10 -13.87
C ARG A 289 -7.68 25.03 -12.63
N TRP A 290 -8.99 24.90 -12.77
CA TRP A 290 -9.92 24.87 -11.64
C TRP A 290 -9.90 23.53 -10.90
N MET A 291 -9.73 22.42 -11.63
CA MET A 291 -9.52 21.10 -11.01
C MET A 291 -8.22 21.04 -10.18
N LEU A 292 -7.13 21.63 -10.69
CA LEU A 292 -5.88 21.78 -9.93
C LEU A 292 -6.07 22.66 -8.69
N TRP A 293 -6.88 23.72 -8.76
CA TRP A 293 -7.24 24.55 -7.61
C TRP A 293 -8.05 23.79 -6.57
N LEU A 294 -9.02 22.96 -6.97
CA LEU A 294 -9.82 22.14 -6.06
C LEU A 294 -9.00 21.03 -5.40
N ILE A 295 -8.11 20.36 -6.15
CA ILE A 295 -7.15 19.39 -5.58
C ILE A 295 -6.23 20.09 -4.58
N ARG A 296 -5.77 21.31 -4.88
CA ARG A 296 -4.96 22.11 -3.94
C ARG A 296 -5.74 22.49 -2.68
N ILE A 297 -7.00 22.92 -2.81
CA ILE A 297 -7.87 23.24 -1.66
C ILE A 297 -8.13 21.98 -0.82
N PHE A 298 -8.32 20.83 -1.45
CA PHE A 298 -8.49 19.55 -0.76
C PHE A 298 -7.23 19.15 0.02
N ILE A 299 -6.05 19.27 -0.59
CA ILE A 299 -4.75 19.03 0.06
C ILE A 299 -4.51 20.04 1.21
N ILE A 300 -4.84 21.31 1.02
CA ILE A 300 -4.70 22.36 2.05
C ILE A 300 -5.68 22.12 3.21
N SER A 301 -6.90 21.68 2.94
CA SER A 301 -7.91 21.38 3.97
C SER A 301 -7.49 20.19 4.82
N ILE A 302 -6.94 19.14 4.21
CA ILE A 302 -6.31 18.02 4.93
C ILE A 302 -5.11 18.51 5.76
N GLY A 303 -4.29 19.41 5.18
CA GLY A 303 -3.16 20.02 5.87
C GLY A 303 -3.55 20.82 7.11
N LEU A 304 -4.56 21.68 7.01
CA LEU A 304 -5.07 22.51 8.11
C LEU A 304 -5.69 21.67 9.23
N ASP A 305 -6.38 20.58 8.89
CA ASP A 305 -6.98 19.68 9.87
C ASP A 305 -5.91 18.91 10.69
N ILE A 306 -4.81 18.51 10.03
CA ILE A 306 -3.65 17.89 10.69
C ILE A 306 -2.92 18.92 11.57
N LEU A 307 -2.75 20.16 11.10
CA LEU A 307 -2.10 21.24 11.84
C LEU A 307 -2.92 21.64 13.08
N GLY A 308 -4.23 21.80 12.94
CA GLY A 308 -5.14 22.05 14.05
C GLY A 308 -5.12 20.92 15.08
N SER A 309 -5.11 19.66 14.61
CA SER A 309 -4.97 18.48 15.47
C SER A 309 -3.62 18.42 16.20
N PHE A 310 -2.54 18.88 15.55
CA PHE A 310 -1.21 18.98 16.16
C PHE A 310 -1.15 20.07 17.23
N ILE A 311 -1.70 21.26 16.95
CA ILE A 311 -1.79 22.38 17.91
C ILE A 311 -2.61 21.95 19.13
N LEU A 312 -3.78 21.34 18.93
CA LEU A 312 -4.60 20.81 20.02
C LEU A 312 -3.87 19.73 20.83
N TYR A 313 -3.08 18.87 20.18
CA TYR A 313 -2.25 17.89 20.87
C TYR A 313 -1.18 18.56 21.74
N VAL A 314 -0.50 19.59 21.22
CA VAL A 314 0.54 20.34 21.95
C VAL A 314 -0.09 21.06 23.15
N ILE A 315 -1.20 21.79 22.96
CA ILE A 315 -1.94 22.46 24.04
C ILE A 315 -2.34 21.45 25.11
N LYS A 316 -2.90 20.30 24.72
CA LYS A 316 -3.32 19.27 25.68
C LYS A 316 -2.12 18.67 26.43
N LYS A 317 -0.99 18.46 25.76
CA LYS A 317 0.25 17.95 26.37
C LYS A 317 0.83 18.96 27.37
N VAL A 318 0.80 20.26 27.04
CA VAL A 318 1.23 21.35 27.92
C VAL A 318 0.31 21.44 29.14
N ASN A 319 -1.01 21.45 28.96
CA ASN A 319 -1.98 21.47 30.06
C ASN A 319 -1.86 20.25 31.00
N THR A 320 -1.58 19.05 30.46
CA THR A 320 -1.34 17.87 31.30
C THR A 320 -0.01 17.91 32.07
N ARG A 321 0.99 18.67 31.59
CA ARG A 321 2.24 18.90 32.33
C ARG A 321 2.04 19.94 33.43
N PHE A 322 1.27 21.01 33.17
CA PHE A 322 0.91 22.01 34.18
C PHE A 322 0.08 21.41 35.32
N LYS A 323 -0.89 20.53 35.04
CA LYS A 323 -1.69 19.83 36.07
C LYS A 323 -0.93 18.78 36.89
N LYS A 324 0.32 18.45 36.54
CA LYS A 324 1.17 17.51 37.30
C LYS A 324 2.28 18.22 38.09
N GLY A 325 2.36 19.54 37.98
CA GLY A 325 3.28 20.40 38.74
C GLY A 325 2.58 21.28 39.79
N GLN A 326 1.28 21.07 39.98
CA GLN A 326 0.53 21.36 41.22
C GLN A 326 0.29 20.03 41.91
#